data_AF-A0A3N6G027-F1
#
_entry.id   AF-A0A3N6G027-F1
#
_cell.length_a   1.000
_cell.length_b   1.000
_cell.length_c   1.000
_cell.angle_alpha   90.00
_cell.angle_beta   90.00
_cell.angle_gamma   90.00
#
_symmetry.space_group_name_H-M   'P 1'
#
loop_
_entity.id
_entity.type
_entity.pdbx_description
1 polymer ?
#
loop_
_entity_poly.entity_id
_entity_poly.type
_entity_poly.pdbx_seq_one_letter_code
_entity_poly.pdbx_strand_id
1 'polypeptide(L)'
;MARKQSDPVTRRAREAARRTAAAQRIGPRPPRTPRPRRPKPLFDLNPPGVFYTDWDSPVGTDTEVMAKVTDHFGADSDEATTMRYLLRFREIYGPDIPLGAVGQLELLLDETDLLAQLSPRTDVVDSAAARDSVHSLHAHGMLLVADDGSLWTTVPPGTPHSAPDGAWSFVERKIQAPAERVDADT
;
A
#
# COMPACT_ATOMS: atom_id res chain seq x y z
N MET A 1 -22.46 43.28 31.15
CA MET A 1 -22.85 41.85 31.07
C MET A 1 -21.58 41.01 31.09
N ALA A 2 -21.12 40.53 32.25
CA ALA A 2 -19.86 39.77 32.36
C ALA A 2 -20.13 38.25 32.37
N ARG A 3 -19.54 37.51 31.43
CA ARG A 3 -19.57 36.04 31.39
C ARG A 3 -18.86 35.47 32.62
N LYS A 4 -19.58 34.71 33.45
CA LYS A 4 -18.98 33.91 34.54
C LYS A 4 -18.03 32.88 33.94
N GLN A 5 -16.72 33.09 34.11
CA GLN A 5 -15.70 32.07 33.85
C GLN A 5 -15.96 30.90 34.81
N SER A 6 -16.37 29.76 34.25
CA SER A 6 -16.57 28.53 35.01
C SER A 6 -15.19 27.98 35.39
N ASP A 7 -14.90 27.93 36.68
CA ASP A 7 -13.62 27.47 37.21
C ASP A 7 -13.26 26.04 36.71
N PRO A 8 -12.10 25.86 36.05
CA PRO A 8 -11.67 24.59 35.50
C PRO A 8 -11.50 23.49 36.56
N VAL A 9 -11.21 23.86 37.82
CA VAL A 9 -11.09 22.90 38.93
C VAL A 9 -12.47 22.33 39.27
N THR A 10 -13.47 23.19 39.38
CA THR A 10 -14.87 22.80 39.61
C THR A 10 -15.41 21.92 38.47
N ARG A 11 -15.02 22.19 37.22
CA ARG A 11 -15.40 21.36 36.06
C ARG A 11 -14.77 19.96 36.13
N ARG A 12 -13.48 19.87 36.44
CA ARG A 12 -12.76 18.58 36.59
C ARG A 12 -13.33 17.75 37.75
N ALA A 13 -13.66 18.39 38.88
CA ALA A 13 -14.27 17.71 40.03
C ALA A 13 -15.63 17.09 39.69
N ARG A 14 -16.48 17.83 38.95
CA ARG A 14 -17.77 17.32 38.47
C ARG A 14 -17.61 16.16 37.48
N GLU A 15 -16.62 16.23 36.60
CA GLU A 15 -16.35 15.17 35.64
C GLU A 15 -15.79 13.91 36.30
N ALA A 16 -14.91 14.07 37.30
CA ALA A 16 -14.42 12.96 38.13
C ALA A 16 -15.57 12.28 38.89
N ALA A 17 -16.44 13.07 39.55
CA ALA A 17 -17.61 12.55 40.25
C ALA A 17 -18.55 11.77 39.31
N ARG A 18 -18.79 12.26 38.09
CA ARG A 18 -19.59 11.56 37.07
C ARG A 18 -18.94 10.25 36.63
N ARG A 19 -17.61 10.21 36.46
CA ARG A 19 -16.88 8.99 36.09
C ARG A 19 -16.92 7.94 37.20
N THR A 20 -16.77 8.36 38.46
CA THR A 20 -16.87 7.46 39.63
C THR A 20 -18.27 6.88 39.76
N ALA A 21 -19.31 7.71 39.65
CA ALA A 21 -20.70 7.24 39.69
C ALA A 21 -21.05 6.30 38.52
N ALA A 22 -20.49 6.54 37.32
CA ALA A 22 -20.66 5.64 36.18
C ALA A 22 -19.92 4.30 36.36
N ALA A 23 -18.71 4.32 36.92
CA ALA A 23 -17.94 3.11 37.22
C ALA A 23 -18.65 2.21 38.25
N GLN A 24 -19.33 2.82 39.24
CA GLN A 24 -20.15 2.08 40.21
C GLN A 24 -21.41 1.44 39.60
N ARG A 25 -21.95 2.03 38.52
CA ARG A 25 -23.19 1.54 37.87
C ARG A 25 -22.96 0.51 36.76
N ILE A 26 -21.85 0.61 36.04
CA ILE A 26 -21.62 -0.14 34.79
C ILE A 26 -20.56 -1.25 34.98
N GLY A 27 -19.83 -1.23 36.09
CA GLY A 27 -18.68 -2.11 36.30
C GLY A 27 -17.40 -1.55 35.67
N PRO A 28 -16.25 -2.24 35.86
CA PRO A 28 -14.97 -1.79 35.34
C PRO A 28 -15.03 -1.64 33.83
N ARG A 29 -14.50 -0.52 33.33
CA ARG A 29 -14.43 -0.23 31.89
C ARG A 29 -13.70 -1.40 31.21
N PRO A 30 -14.26 -2.00 30.14
CA PRO A 30 -13.57 -3.03 29.40
C PRO A 30 -12.17 -2.55 29.03
N PRO A 31 -11.13 -3.41 29.12
CA PRO A 31 -9.81 -3.06 28.65
C PRO A 31 -9.95 -2.50 27.22
N ARG A 32 -9.38 -1.33 26.97
CA ARG A 32 -9.44 -0.72 25.64
C ARG A 32 -8.92 -1.76 24.65
N THR A 33 -9.77 -2.20 23.73
CA THR A 33 -9.31 -2.98 22.59
C THR A 33 -8.18 -2.16 21.95
N PRO A 34 -6.99 -2.77 21.74
CA PRO A 34 -5.91 -2.08 21.06
C PRO A 34 -6.45 -1.51 19.76
N ARG A 35 -6.23 -0.22 19.52
CA ARG A 35 -6.63 0.40 18.26
C ARG A 35 -5.98 -0.43 17.14
N PRO A 36 -6.74 -0.87 16.12
CA PRO A 36 -6.14 -1.57 14.99
C PRO A 36 -4.97 -0.73 14.49
N ARG A 37 -3.79 -1.36 14.40
CA ARG A 37 -2.61 -0.69 13.86
C ARG A 37 -2.97 -0.27 12.45
N ARG A 38 -2.73 1.00 12.10
CA ARG A 38 -2.88 1.43 10.71
C ARG A 38 -1.96 0.53 9.86
N PRO A 39 -2.44 0.01 8.72
CA PRO A 39 -1.56 -0.66 7.77
C PRO A 39 -0.39 0.27 7.45
N LYS A 40 0.82 -0.27 7.49
CA LYS A 40 2.00 0.46 7.05
C LYS A 40 2.10 0.34 5.52
N PRO A 41 2.45 1.41 4.80
CA PRO A 41 2.75 1.31 3.38
C PRO A 41 3.98 0.41 3.15
N LEU A 42 4.11 -0.15 1.95
CA LEU A 42 5.21 -1.04 1.60
C LEU A 42 6.58 -0.42 1.89
N PHE A 43 6.79 0.86 1.57
CA PHE A 43 8.03 1.59 1.84
C PHE A 43 8.46 1.49 3.32
N ASP A 44 7.53 1.70 4.26
CA ASP A 44 7.77 1.63 5.72
C ASP A 44 8.05 0.20 6.22
N LEU A 45 7.80 -0.82 5.40
CA LEU A 45 8.04 -2.22 5.72
C LEU A 45 9.44 -2.70 5.31
N ASN A 46 10.20 -1.88 4.57
CA ASN A 46 11.55 -2.19 4.08
C ASN A 46 11.60 -3.58 3.41
N PRO A 47 10.90 -3.78 2.29
CA PRO A 47 10.85 -5.07 1.60
C PRO A 47 12.24 -5.48 1.10
N PRO A 48 12.58 -6.78 1.18
CA PRO A 48 13.86 -7.28 0.69
C PRO A 48 13.86 -7.37 -0.83
N GLY A 49 15.03 -7.15 -1.41
CA GLY A 49 15.33 -7.52 -2.79
C GLY A 49 15.72 -6.34 -3.68
N VAL A 50 16.34 -6.67 -4.81
CA VAL A 50 16.94 -5.69 -5.75
C VAL A 50 15.91 -4.77 -6.40
N PHE A 51 14.66 -5.21 -6.50
CA PHE A 51 13.56 -4.42 -7.08
C PHE A 51 13.03 -3.32 -6.16
N TYR A 52 13.49 -3.29 -4.90
CA TYR A 52 13.05 -2.33 -3.87
C TYR A 52 14.17 -1.42 -3.37
N THR A 53 15.28 -1.32 -4.10
CA THR A 53 16.39 -0.42 -3.75
C THR A 53 16.06 1.04 -4.09
N ASP A 54 15.26 1.25 -5.15
CA ASP A 54 14.93 2.57 -5.67
C ASP A 54 13.43 2.85 -5.55
N TRP A 55 13.12 4.05 -5.04
CA TRP A 55 11.76 4.52 -4.80
C TRP A 55 11.60 5.91 -5.41
N ASP A 56 10.59 6.05 -6.26
CA ASP A 56 10.25 7.34 -6.86
C ASP A 56 9.21 8.06 -6.00
N SER A 57 9.45 9.35 -5.78
CA SER A 57 8.59 10.19 -4.93
C SER A 57 8.36 11.55 -5.60
N PRO A 58 7.42 11.64 -6.57
CA PRO A 58 7.15 12.88 -7.28
C PRO A 58 6.75 14.01 -6.33
N VAL A 59 7.47 15.13 -6.42
CA VAL A 59 7.22 16.31 -5.57
C VAL A 59 6.14 17.19 -6.19
N GLY A 60 5.12 17.48 -5.38
CA GLY A 60 3.98 18.31 -5.78
C GLY A 60 2.69 17.53 -5.89
N THR A 61 1.62 18.23 -6.22
CA THR A 61 0.33 17.61 -6.54
C THR A 61 0.34 17.02 -7.94
N ASP A 62 -0.47 15.99 -8.17
CA ASP A 62 -0.56 15.33 -9.48
C ASP A 62 -0.92 16.32 -10.59
N THR A 63 -1.78 17.31 -10.30
CA THR A 63 -2.11 18.42 -11.21
C THR A 63 -0.90 19.27 -11.56
N GLU A 64 -0.06 19.63 -10.59
CA GLU A 64 1.16 20.42 -10.83
C GLU A 64 2.20 19.64 -11.63
N VAL A 65 2.34 18.34 -11.36
CA VAL A 65 3.23 17.45 -12.11
C VAL A 65 2.75 17.33 -13.55
N MET A 66 1.46 17.06 -13.76
CA MET A 66 0.89 16.94 -15.10
C MET A 66 0.92 18.24 -15.90
N ALA A 67 0.74 19.40 -15.25
CA ALA A 67 0.89 20.70 -15.91
C ALA A 67 2.31 20.87 -16.49
N LYS A 68 3.35 20.58 -15.69
CA LYS A 68 4.74 20.66 -16.14
C LYS A 68 5.05 19.71 -17.30
N VAL A 69 4.56 18.48 -17.24
CA VAL A 69 4.77 17.49 -18.31
C VAL A 69 4.04 17.91 -19.57
N THR A 70 2.81 18.39 -19.45
CA THR A 70 2.01 18.90 -20.57
C THR A 70 2.66 20.13 -21.21
N ASP A 71 3.18 21.05 -20.41
CA ASP A 71 3.86 22.26 -20.91
C ASP A 71 5.15 21.93 -21.66
N HIS A 72 5.85 20.86 -21.28
CA HIS A 72 7.15 20.50 -21.88
C HIS A 72 7.04 19.54 -23.06
N PHE A 73 6.21 18.51 -22.95
CA PHE A 73 6.11 17.42 -23.93
C PHE A 73 4.80 17.42 -24.72
N GLY A 74 3.77 18.14 -24.24
CA GLY A 74 2.41 18.11 -24.80
C GLY A 74 1.52 17.08 -24.09
N ALA A 75 0.20 17.35 -24.04
CA ALA A 75 -0.76 16.55 -23.29
C ALA A 75 -0.92 15.11 -23.79
N ASP A 76 -0.76 14.93 -25.10
CA ASP A 76 -0.95 13.65 -25.81
C ASP A 76 0.38 12.92 -26.08
N SER A 77 1.47 13.39 -25.50
CA SER A 77 2.78 12.74 -25.61
C SER A 77 2.81 11.40 -24.88
N ASP A 78 3.76 10.54 -25.28
CA ASP A 78 4.04 9.29 -24.58
C ASP A 78 4.50 9.58 -23.14
N GLU A 79 5.29 10.64 -22.94
CA GLU A 79 5.73 11.10 -21.63
C GLU A 79 4.55 11.49 -20.73
N ALA A 80 3.56 12.21 -21.27
CA ALA A 80 2.34 12.55 -20.53
C ALA A 80 1.51 11.30 -20.20
N THR A 81 1.51 10.30 -21.08
CA THR A 81 0.84 9.02 -20.84
C THR A 81 1.54 8.22 -19.74
N THR A 82 2.87 8.10 -19.80
CA THR A 82 3.69 7.48 -18.76
C THR A 82 3.52 8.20 -17.42
N MET A 83 3.51 9.53 -17.40
CA MET A 83 3.33 10.27 -16.14
C MET A 83 1.94 10.04 -15.54
N ARG A 84 0.87 10.05 -16.35
CA ARG A 84 -0.48 9.70 -15.87
C ARG A 84 -0.51 8.31 -15.24
N TYR A 85 0.22 7.36 -15.83
CA TYR A 85 0.32 6.00 -15.33
C TYR A 85 1.09 5.92 -13.99
N LEU A 86 2.21 6.63 -13.85
CA LEU A 86 2.95 6.72 -12.59
C LEU A 86 2.13 7.37 -11.47
N LEU A 87 1.43 8.45 -11.77
CA LEU A 87 0.59 9.14 -10.79
C LEU A 87 -0.59 8.28 -10.33
N ARG A 88 -1.14 7.42 -11.20
CA ARG A 88 -2.14 6.42 -10.79
C ARG A 88 -1.58 5.47 -9.73
N PHE A 89 -0.34 5.02 -9.84
CA PHE A 89 0.27 4.17 -8.81
C PHE A 89 0.47 4.87 -7.48
N ARG A 90 0.63 6.20 -7.48
CA ARG A 90 0.68 6.98 -6.24
C ARG A 90 -0.57 6.80 -5.38
N GLU A 91 -1.74 6.62 -6.00
CA GLU A 91 -2.99 6.35 -5.28
C GLU A 91 -2.97 5.00 -4.55
N ILE A 92 -2.19 4.04 -5.06
CA ILE A 92 -2.12 2.66 -4.54
C ILE A 92 -0.97 2.49 -3.55
N TYR A 93 0.24 2.93 -3.91
CA TYR A 93 1.45 2.76 -3.11
C TYR A 93 1.67 3.89 -2.10
N GLY A 94 1.01 5.03 -2.29
CA GLY A 94 1.28 6.24 -1.56
C GLY A 94 2.40 7.06 -2.21
N PRO A 95 3.08 7.93 -1.44
CA PRO A 95 4.01 8.90 -2.00
C PRO A 95 5.31 8.30 -2.55
N ASP A 96 5.66 7.08 -2.15
CA ASP A 96 6.90 6.40 -2.51
C ASP A 96 6.57 5.14 -3.33
N ILE A 97 6.94 5.13 -4.61
CA ILE A 97 6.59 4.08 -5.58
C ILE A 97 7.84 3.26 -5.91
N PRO A 98 7.84 1.93 -5.74
CA PRO A 98 8.98 1.09 -6.07
C PRO A 98 8.97 0.77 -7.58
N LEU A 99 9.47 1.69 -8.42
CA LEU A 99 9.34 1.60 -9.88
C LEU A 99 9.88 0.29 -10.46
N GLY A 100 11.00 -0.21 -9.93
CA GLY A 100 11.58 -1.50 -10.36
C GLY A 100 10.60 -2.65 -10.12
N ALA A 101 10.06 -2.77 -8.91
CA ALA A 101 9.09 -3.80 -8.57
C ALA A 101 7.75 -3.64 -9.31
N VAL A 102 7.29 -2.40 -9.49
CA VAL A 102 6.06 -2.10 -10.24
C VAL A 102 6.21 -2.51 -11.71
N GLY A 103 7.34 -2.16 -12.34
CA GLY A 103 7.61 -2.54 -13.72
C GLY A 103 7.70 -4.06 -13.90
N GLN A 104 8.39 -4.75 -12.99
CA GLN A 104 8.46 -6.20 -13.02
C GLN A 104 7.08 -6.84 -12.80
N LEU A 105 6.27 -6.30 -11.90
CA LEU A 105 4.91 -6.79 -11.66
C LEU A 105 4.00 -6.62 -12.87
N GLU A 106 4.07 -5.49 -13.57
CA GLU A 106 3.32 -5.27 -14.82
C GLU A 106 3.78 -6.22 -15.92
N LEU A 107 5.09 -6.45 -16.07
CA LEU A 107 5.61 -7.46 -17.00
C LEU A 107 5.00 -8.84 -16.71
N LEU A 108 4.95 -9.24 -15.43
CA LEU A 108 4.33 -10.50 -15.04
C LEU A 108 2.83 -10.54 -15.34
N LEU A 109 2.12 -9.42 -15.12
CA LEU A 109 0.69 -9.32 -15.39
C LEU A 109 0.37 -9.39 -16.89
N ASP A 110 1.26 -8.91 -17.74
CA ASP A 110 1.09 -8.93 -19.20
C ASP A 110 1.54 -10.26 -19.84
N GLU A 111 2.60 -10.88 -19.33
CA GLU A 111 3.19 -12.08 -19.92
C GLU A 111 2.64 -13.40 -19.35
N THR A 112 1.80 -13.34 -18.32
CA THR A 112 1.26 -14.53 -17.65
C THR A 112 -0.23 -14.45 -17.38
N ASP A 113 -0.86 -15.59 -17.16
CA ASP A 113 -2.27 -15.68 -16.76
C ASP A 113 -2.50 -15.33 -15.27
N LEU A 114 -1.65 -14.50 -14.64
CA LEU A 114 -1.72 -14.19 -13.21
C LEU A 114 -3.11 -13.72 -12.78
N LEU A 115 -3.70 -12.81 -13.54
CA LEU A 115 -5.03 -12.26 -13.24
C LEU A 115 -6.10 -13.35 -13.24
N ALA A 116 -6.03 -14.28 -14.19
CA ALA A 116 -6.94 -15.42 -14.26
C ALA A 116 -6.72 -16.40 -13.09
N GLN A 117 -5.46 -16.62 -12.69
CA GLN A 117 -5.11 -17.49 -11.55
C GLN A 117 -5.54 -16.91 -10.21
N LEU A 118 -5.44 -15.59 -10.02
CA LEU A 118 -5.85 -14.91 -8.79
C LEU A 118 -7.37 -14.72 -8.69
N SER A 119 -8.10 -14.73 -9.81
CA SER A 119 -9.55 -14.56 -9.82
C SER A 119 -10.27 -15.59 -10.72
N PRO A 120 -10.19 -16.90 -10.40
CA PRO A 120 -10.66 -17.99 -11.26
C PRO A 120 -12.19 -18.11 -11.37
N ARG A 121 -12.95 -17.26 -10.68
CA ARG A 121 -14.44 -17.31 -10.60
C ARG A 121 -15.12 -16.02 -11.04
N THR A 122 -14.35 -15.08 -11.58
CA THR A 122 -14.88 -13.77 -11.97
C THR A 122 -14.91 -13.75 -13.49
N ASP A 123 -16.11 -13.79 -14.05
CA ASP A 123 -16.35 -13.64 -15.49
C ASP A 123 -15.88 -12.22 -15.89
N VAL A 124 -14.58 -12.08 -16.21
CA VAL A 124 -13.88 -10.88 -16.71
C VAL A 124 -14.53 -9.56 -16.28
N VAL A 125 -14.54 -9.28 -14.98
CA VAL A 125 -14.96 -7.97 -14.48
C VAL A 125 -13.72 -7.09 -14.40
N ASP A 126 -13.48 -6.36 -15.49
CA ASP A 126 -12.52 -5.27 -15.65
C ASP A 126 -11.05 -5.62 -15.32
N SER A 127 -10.27 -5.90 -16.37
CA SER A 127 -8.83 -6.16 -16.26
C SER A 127 -8.05 -5.04 -15.54
N ALA A 128 -8.53 -3.79 -15.60
CA ALA A 128 -7.87 -2.68 -14.91
C ALA A 128 -8.10 -2.73 -13.40
N ALA A 129 -9.33 -3.03 -12.95
CA ALA A 129 -9.64 -3.18 -11.53
C ALA A 129 -8.94 -4.42 -10.91
N ALA A 130 -8.79 -5.49 -11.70
CA ALA A 130 -8.04 -6.67 -11.30
C ALA A 130 -6.55 -6.36 -11.14
N ARG A 131 -5.94 -5.63 -12.09
CA ARG A 131 -4.55 -5.13 -11.96
C ARG A 131 -4.38 -4.27 -10.71
N ASP A 132 -5.26 -3.29 -10.50
CA ASP A 132 -5.21 -2.42 -9.30
C ASP A 132 -5.29 -3.24 -8.00
N SER A 133 -6.07 -4.31 -7.99
CA SER A 133 -6.15 -5.22 -6.83
C SER A 133 -4.82 -5.94 -6.57
N VAL A 134 -4.13 -6.38 -7.62
CA VAL A 134 -2.80 -6.99 -7.50
C VAL A 134 -1.77 -5.97 -6.99
N HIS A 135 -1.76 -4.75 -7.54
CA HIS A 135 -0.90 -3.67 -7.04
C HIS A 135 -1.23 -3.31 -5.60
N SER A 136 -2.50 -3.34 -5.19
CA SER A 136 -2.89 -3.12 -3.80
C SER A 136 -2.34 -4.21 -2.88
N LEU A 137 -2.42 -5.48 -3.26
CA LEU A 137 -1.80 -6.57 -2.50
C LEU A 137 -0.27 -6.39 -2.37
N HIS A 138 0.38 -5.99 -3.46
CA HIS A 138 1.81 -5.67 -3.47
C HIS A 138 2.13 -4.46 -2.56
N ALA A 139 1.37 -3.37 -2.63
CA ALA A 139 1.52 -2.18 -1.80
C ALA A 139 1.34 -2.44 -0.28
N HIS A 140 0.68 -3.54 0.08
CA HIS A 140 0.51 -3.98 1.46
C HIS A 140 1.50 -5.09 1.87
N GLY A 141 2.44 -5.47 0.99
CA GLY A 141 3.41 -6.53 1.26
C GLY A 141 2.81 -7.92 1.32
N MET A 142 1.64 -8.14 0.72
CA MET A 142 1.04 -9.47 0.59
C MET A 142 1.56 -10.21 -0.65
N LEU A 143 2.08 -9.44 -1.61
CA LEU A 143 2.85 -9.94 -2.73
C LEU A 143 4.20 -9.21 -2.75
N LEU A 144 5.29 -9.92 -3.08
CA LEU A 144 6.60 -9.33 -3.36
C LEU A 144 7.25 -9.99 -4.58
N VAL A 145 8.05 -9.19 -5.29
CA VAL A 145 8.94 -9.62 -6.37
C VAL A 145 10.28 -10.01 -5.74
N ALA A 146 10.71 -11.26 -5.93
CA ALA A 146 12.01 -11.74 -5.47
C ALA A 146 13.14 -11.30 -6.42
N ASP A 147 14.39 -11.48 -6.00
CA ASP A 147 15.58 -11.07 -6.77
C ASP A 147 15.69 -11.73 -8.15
N ASP A 148 15.11 -12.92 -8.31
CA ASP A 148 15.04 -13.65 -9.58
C ASP A 148 13.90 -13.16 -10.48
N GLY A 149 13.15 -12.13 -10.06
CA GLY A 149 11.99 -11.57 -10.77
C GLY A 149 10.68 -12.36 -10.58
N SER A 150 10.68 -13.41 -9.75
CA SER A 150 9.48 -14.21 -9.47
C SER A 150 8.55 -13.53 -8.47
N LEU A 151 7.24 -13.77 -8.58
CA LEU A 151 6.23 -13.21 -7.68
C LEU A 151 5.87 -14.21 -6.58
N TRP A 152 5.90 -13.73 -5.34
CA TRP A 152 5.60 -14.53 -4.15
C TRP A 152 4.49 -13.93 -3.33
N THR A 153 3.68 -14.80 -2.73
CA THR A 153 2.84 -14.43 -1.59
C THR A 153 3.67 -14.38 -0.32
N THR A 154 3.49 -13.31 0.44
CA THR A 154 4.33 -13.00 1.61
C THR A 154 3.50 -12.66 2.83
N VAL A 155 4.14 -12.74 3.99
CA VAL A 155 3.63 -12.18 5.25
C VAL A 155 4.58 -11.08 5.71
N PRO A 156 4.11 -9.83 5.82
CA PRO A 156 4.97 -8.72 6.20
C PRO A 156 5.34 -8.78 7.70
N PRO A 157 6.48 -8.15 8.08
CA PRO A 157 6.89 -7.96 9.47
C PRO A 157 5.82 -7.33 10.37
N GLY A 158 5.83 -7.71 11.65
CA GLY A 158 4.96 -7.11 12.67
C GLY A 158 3.49 -7.52 12.61
N THR A 159 3.16 -8.59 11.87
CA THR A 159 1.86 -9.26 11.87
C THR A 159 1.87 -10.50 12.79
N PRO A 160 0.70 -11.03 13.18
CA PRO A 160 0.64 -12.24 14.02
C PRO A 160 1.27 -13.50 13.40
N HIS A 161 1.52 -13.49 12.09
CA HIS A 161 2.04 -14.62 11.32
C HIS A 161 3.46 -14.37 10.78
N SER A 162 4.09 -13.25 11.15
CA SER A 162 5.48 -12.96 10.76
C SER A 162 6.45 -14.02 11.32
N ALA A 163 7.62 -14.13 10.69
CA ALA A 163 8.69 -14.97 11.21
C ALA A 163 9.05 -14.61 12.67
N PRO A 164 9.53 -15.56 13.50
CA PRO A 164 9.81 -15.32 14.92
C PRO A 164 10.82 -14.20 15.21
N ASP A 165 11.70 -13.93 14.26
CA ASP A 165 12.70 -12.85 14.28
C ASP A 165 12.15 -11.50 13.78
N GLY A 166 10.88 -11.46 13.37
CA GLY A 166 10.23 -10.29 12.81
C GLY A 166 10.58 -10.03 11.34
N ALA A 167 11.22 -10.97 10.65
CA ALA A 167 11.52 -10.86 9.23
C ALA A 167 10.29 -11.12 8.33
N TRP A 168 10.47 -10.86 7.04
CA TRP A 168 9.53 -11.22 5.99
C TRP A 168 9.45 -12.74 5.84
N SER A 169 8.23 -13.27 5.69
CA SER A 169 8.02 -14.68 5.37
C SER A 169 7.56 -14.83 3.92
N PHE A 170 8.28 -15.61 3.12
CA PHE A 170 7.88 -16.02 1.78
C PHE A 170 7.12 -17.34 1.87
N VAL A 171 5.85 -17.33 1.48
CA VAL A 171 4.92 -18.45 1.72
C VAL A 171 4.79 -19.34 0.49
N GLU A 172 4.50 -18.74 -0.66
CA GLU A 172 4.18 -19.46 -1.88
C GLU A 172 4.62 -18.66 -3.11
N ARG A 173 5.35 -19.31 -4.02
CA ARG A 173 5.67 -18.72 -5.32
C ARG A 173 4.45 -18.81 -6.21
N LYS A 174 3.91 -17.68 -6.62
CA LYS A 174 2.75 -17.60 -7.53
C LYS A 174 3.18 -17.75 -8.97
N ILE A 175 4.23 -17.03 -9.35
CA ILE A 175 4.69 -16.97 -10.72
C ILE A 175 6.21 -16.97 -10.76
N GLN A 176 6.76 -17.74 -11.68
CA GLN A 176 8.17 -17.68 -12.02
C GLN A 176 8.42 -16.50 -12.95
N ALA A 177 9.58 -15.85 -12.83
CA ALA A 177 9.96 -14.81 -13.76
C ALA A 177 9.84 -15.32 -15.21
N PRO A 178 9.39 -14.47 -16.15
CA PRO A 178 9.40 -14.85 -17.54
C PRO A 178 10.83 -15.21 -17.92
N ALA A 179 11.01 -16.25 -18.73
CA ALA A 179 12.32 -16.51 -19.29
C ALA A 179 12.73 -15.22 -20.01
N GLU A 180 13.94 -14.73 -19.71
CA GLU A 180 14.57 -13.65 -20.47
C GLU A 180 14.27 -13.94 -21.94
N ARG A 181 13.67 -12.97 -22.66
CA ARG A 181 13.53 -13.10 -24.11
C ARG A 181 14.96 -13.18 -24.62
N VAL A 182 15.47 -14.41 -24.73
CA VAL A 182 16.62 -14.71 -25.58
C VAL A 182 16.14 -14.20 -26.91
N ASP A 183 16.64 -13.04 -27.31
CA ASP A 183 16.35 -12.44 -28.59
C ASP A 183 16.44 -13.58 -29.60
N ALA A 184 15.27 -13.96 -30.12
CA ALA A 184 15.21 -14.83 -31.26
C ALA A 184 15.70 -13.94 -32.40
N ASP A 185 17.02 -13.95 -32.56
CA ASP A 185 17.79 -13.47 -33.70
C ASP A 185 16.95 -13.54 -34.98
N THR A 186 16.64 -12.40 -35.62
CA THR A 186 16.97 -12.15 -37.04
C THR A 186 16.84 -10.69 -37.42
#